data_AF-A0A1Y2B2N6-F1
#
_entry.id   AF-A0A1Y2B2N6-F1
#
_cell.length_a   1.000
_cell.length_b   1.000
_cell.length_c   1.000
_cell.angle_alpha   90.00
_cell.angle_beta   90.00
_cell.angle_gamma   90.00
#
_symmetry.space_group_name_H-M   'P 1'
#
loop_
_entity.id
_entity.type
_entity.pdbx_description
1 polymer ?
#
loop_
_entity_poly.entity_id
_entity_poly.type
_entity_poly.pdbx_seq_one_letter_code
_entity_poly.pdbx_strand_id
1 'polypeptide(L)'
;MSIVPIILKNTMNITDDMFQPAPPTSPFNSSIQSSPGFFPASPGSEYTKMQILLHASPRVQSGTTLYLSLLTCTTIAITVTLARFLHKTNTPFLSPPTLLIFLGLLSQTAYTASSAYFFDNPFSKPGKAINILFFATTLVLYAWQQWTRSHQVFHLTSTPFFLALFKSILIAFTLLAYIPLLLLAIPIPQDEFLVTNVTARALVYICVVSLDMFFLVNFIRYILRATVSTIEVKGIEKCKQDTIPLFQVTAWYGFLASTGVFVSAVLFVATGVVAVKGKSLVAYVVLSCVQKTGMVFVSGVVALQKAALVKLRRKGLEAKRMRK
;
A
#
# COMPACT_ATOMS: atom_id res chain seq x y z
N MET A 1 -13.23 -24.67 -50.70
CA MET A 1 -12.78 -25.96 -50.14
C MET A 1 -12.00 -25.68 -48.88
N SER A 2 -12.50 -26.19 -47.74
CA SER A 2 -12.29 -25.62 -46.41
C SER A 2 -11.19 -26.33 -45.61
N ILE A 3 -10.20 -25.57 -45.13
CA ILE A 3 -9.02 -26.01 -44.35
C ILE A 3 -9.40 -26.13 -42.86
N VAL A 4 -10.42 -26.93 -42.55
CA VAL A 4 -10.93 -27.07 -41.18
C VAL A 4 -10.72 -28.47 -40.55
N PRO A 5 -10.45 -29.59 -41.26
CA PRO A 5 -10.39 -30.88 -40.56
C PRO A 5 -9.00 -31.30 -40.03
N ILE A 6 -7.93 -30.53 -40.25
CA ILE A 6 -6.57 -30.93 -39.78
C ILE A 6 -6.28 -30.46 -38.34
N ILE A 7 -6.94 -29.40 -37.86
CA ILE A 7 -6.70 -28.88 -36.50
C ILE A 7 -7.43 -29.72 -35.43
N LEU A 8 -8.51 -30.41 -35.78
CA LEU A 8 -9.31 -31.22 -34.84
C LEU A 8 -8.72 -32.61 -34.55
N LYS A 9 -7.74 -33.09 -35.33
CA LYS A 9 -7.10 -34.39 -35.08
C LYS A 9 -5.89 -34.31 -34.13
N ASN A 10 -5.29 -33.12 -33.96
CA ASN A 10 -4.15 -32.93 -33.06
C ASN A 10 -4.53 -32.46 -31.64
N THR A 11 -5.77 -32.02 -31.41
CA THR A 11 -6.25 -31.64 -30.07
C THR A 11 -6.87 -32.80 -29.28
N MET A 12 -7.20 -33.91 -29.95
CA MET A 12 -7.83 -35.06 -29.29
C MET A 12 -6.84 -36.06 -28.67
N ASN A 13 -5.56 -36.03 -29.05
CA ASN A 13 -4.52 -36.87 -28.41
C ASN A 13 -3.87 -36.25 -27.16
N ILE A 14 -4.21 -35.00 -26.79
CA ILE A 14 -3.59 -34.31 -25.63
C ILE A 14 -4.42 -34.50 -24.34
N THR A 15 -5.66 -34.98 -24.46
CA THR A 15 -6.58 -35.10 -23.30
C THR A 15 -6.57 -36.47 -22.64
N ASP A 16 -6.10 -37.53 -23.31
CA ASP A 16 -6.03 -38.88 -22.73
C ASP A 16 -4.72 -39.17 -21.96
N ASP A 17 -3.64 -38.43 -22.21
CA ASP A 17 -2.37 -38.56 -21.46
C ASP A 17 -2.37 -37.83 -20.09
N MET A 18 -3.41 -37.03 -19.79
CA MET A 18 -3.52 -36.31 -18.51
C MET A 18 -4.27 -37.08 -17.40
N PHE A 19 -4.77 -38.28 -17.69
CA PHE A 19 -5.57 -39.09 -16.75
C PHE A 19 -5.05 -40.53 -16.56
N GLN A 20 -3.74 -40.75 -16.65
CA GLN A 20 -3.14 -41.96 -16.08
C GLN A 20 -2.83 -41.78 -14.59
N PRO A 21 -3.29 -42.68 -13.70
CA PRO A 21 -2.82 -42.70 -12.32
C PRO A 21 -1.31 -43.02 -12.32
N ALA A 22 -0.52 -42.20 -11.63
CA ALA A 22 0.91 -42.39 -11.50
C ALA A 22 1.25 -43.79 -10.93
N PRO A 23 2.34 -44.43 -11.39
CA PRO A 23 2.78 -45.70 -10.82
C PRO A 23 3.16 -45.53 -9.34
N PRO A 24 2.97 -46.55 -8.49
CA PRO A 24 3.26 -46.44 -7.07
C PRO A 24 4.76 -46.25 -6.85
N THR A 25 5.18 -45.03 -6.50
CA THR A 25 6.53 -44.79 -6.00
C THR A 25 6.66 -45.37 -4.60
N SER A 26 7.66 -46.25 -4.46
CA SER A 26 8.11 -46.95 -3.25
C SER A 26 8.44 -45.99 -2.08
N PRO A 27 8.55 -46.50 -0.85
CA PRO A 27 8.39 -45.70 0.35
C PRO A 27 9.56 -44.74 0.55
N PHE A 28 9.21 -43.53 1.01
CA PHE A 28 10.03 -42.55 1.71
C PHE A 28 11.42 -43.07 2.09
N ASN A 29 12.42 -42.76 1.26
CA ASN A 29 13.80 -42.86 1.69
C ASN A 29 14.18 -41.57 2.40
N SER A 30 14.35 -41.70 3.71
CA SER A 30 14.74 -40.66 4.65
C SER A 30 16.18 -40.20 4.40
N SER A 31 16.35 -38.98 3.92
CA SER A 31 17.62 -38.23 4.05
C SER A 31 17.39 -36.72 3.98
N ILE A 32 16.59 -36.19 4.90
CA ILE A 32 16.70 -34.77 5.25
C ILE A 32 18.00 -34.64 6.04
N GLN A 33 19.08 -34.32 5.34
CA GLN A 33 20.32 -33.87 5.97
C GLN A 33 20.03 -32.59 6.75
N SER A 34 20.23 -32.70 8.05
CA SER A 34 20.11 -31.68 9.07
C SER A 34 20.93 -30.43 8.74
N SER A 35 20.24 -29.35 8.36
CA SER A 35 20.73 -28.00 8.65
C SER A 35 20.47 -27.72 10.15
N PRO A 36 21.45 -27.15 10.89
CA PRO A 36 21.28 -26.90 12.31
C PRO A 36 20.25 -25.78 12.52
N GLY A 37 19.09 -26.15 13.08
CA GLY A 37 17.99 -25.22 13.37
C GLY A 37 16.57 -25.80 13.18
N PHE A 38 16.44 -27.02 12.67
CA PHE A 38 15.12 -27.63 12.43
C PHE A 38 14.56 -28.26 13.72
N PHE A 39 13.78 -27.50 14.49
CA PHE A 39 12.88 -28.07 15.50
C PHE A 39 11.66 -28.69 14.80
N PRO A 40 11.18 -29.88 15.23
CA PRO A 40 9.99 -30.47 14.66
C PRO A 40 8.78 -29.60 15.01
N ALA A 41 8.13 -29.06 13.99
CA ALA A 41 6.93 -28.26 14.16
C ALA A 41 5.79 -29.16 14.72
N SER A 42 5.26 -28.75 15.87
CA SER A 42 3.89 -29.01 16.35
C SER A 42 2.87 -28.95 15.18
N PRO A 43 1.68 -29.58 15.20
CA PRO A 43 0.76 -29.58 14.07
C PRO A 43 0.42 -28.13 13.70
N GLY A 44 1.12 -27.61 12.69
CA GLY A 44 1.26 -26.17 12.53
C GLY A 44 -0.04 -25.54 12.06
N SER A 45 -0.27 -24.29 12.45
CA SER A 45 -1.36 -23.47 11.89
C SER A 45 -1.43 -23.58 10.37
N GLU A 46 -2.64 -23.45 9.84
CA GLU A 46 -2.94 -23.42 8.41
C GLU A 46 -2.06 -22.41 7.64
N TYR A 47 -1.61 -21.35 8.30
CA TYR A 47 -0.65 -20.41 7.75
C TYR A 47 0.76 -20.97 7.60
N THR A 48 1.27 -21.68 8.60
CA THR A 48 2.57 -22.35 8.50
C THR A 48 2.53 -23.37 7.37
N LYS A 49 1.42 -24.10 7.22
CA LYS A 49 1.18 -24.96 6.04
C LYS A 49 1.20 -24.16 4.74
N MET A 50 0.55 -22.99 4.71
CA MET A 50 0.56 -22.08 3.54
C MET A 50 1.98 -21.61 3.17
N GLN A 51 2.80 -21.27 4.17
CA GLN A 51 4.18 -20.84 3.97
C GLN A 51 5.06 -22.00 3.46
N ILE A 52 4.87 -23.20 4.01
CA ILE A 52 5.52 -24.43 3.54
C ILE A 52 5.11 -24.70 2.08
N LEU A 53 3.82 -24.63 1.75
CA LEU A 53 3.32 -24.82 0.39
C LEU A 53 3.85 -23.78 -0.60
N LEU A 54 3.98 -22.52 -0.17
CA LEU A 54 4.61 -21.46 -0.97
C LEU A 54 6.06 -21.82 -1.29
N HIS A 55 6.84 -22.20 -0.27
CA HIS A 55 8.24 -22.56 -0.43
C HIS A 55 8.44 -23.87 -1.21
N ALA A 56 7.47 -24.78 -1.13
CA ALA A 56 7.44 -26.01 -1.92
C ALA A 56 6.99 -25.79 -3.37
N SER A 57 6.58 -24.57 -3.74
CA SER A 57 6.09 -24.20 -5.07
C SER A 57 7.00 -23.15 -5.74
N PRO A 58 8.18 -23.55 -6.28
CA PRO A 58 9.19 -22.61 -6.76
C PRO A 58 8.69 -21.61 -7.81
N ARG A 59 7.77 -22.05 -8.70
CA ARG A 59 7.19 -21.17 -9.74
C ARG A 59 6.30 -20.08 -9.15
N VAL A 60 5.51 -20.41 -8.12
CA VAL A 60 4.62 -19.45 -7.46
C VAL A 60 5.44 -18.48 -6.62
N GLN A 61 6.43 -18.99 -5.87
CA GLN A 61 7.35 -18.16 -5.10
C GLN A 61 8.13 -17.20 -6.01
N SER A 62 8.83 -17.71 -7.03
CA SER A 62 9.65 -16.88 -7.92
C SER A 62 8.82 -15.86 -8.69
N GLY A 63 7.64 -16.25 -9.18
CA GLY A 63 6.69 -15.33 -9.84
C GLY A 63 6.22 -14.21 -8.90
N THR A 64 5.94 -14.54 -7.64
CA THR A 64 5.55 -13.55 -6.62
C THR A 64 6.70 -12.61 -6.30
N THR A 65 7.89 -13.13 -6.04
CA THR A 65 9.09 -12.33 -5.74
C THR A 65 9.44 -11.41 -6.90
N LEU A 66 9.38 -11.90 -8.15
CA LEU A 66 9.60 -11.11 -9.35
C LEU A 66 8.58 -9.96 -9.45
N TYR A 67 7.30 -10.26 -9.27
CA TYR A 67 6.24 -9.25 -9.31
C TYR A 67 6.45 -8.15 -8.25
N LEU A 68 6.77 -8.54 -7.02
CA LEU A 68 7.04 -7.59 -5.93
C LEU A 68 8.30 -6.75 -6.20
N SER A 69 9.32 -7.35 -6.80
CA SER A 69 10.54 -6.65 -7.23
C SER A 69 10.25 -5.62 -8.34
N LEU A 70 9.38 -5.96 -9.30
CA LEU A 70 8.92 -5.02 -10.32
C LEU A 70 8.11 -3.86 -9.72
N LEU A 71 7.29 -4.12 -8.69
CA LEU A 71 6.63 -3.06 -7.94
C LEU A 71 7.64 -2.14 -7.22
N THR A 72 8.70 -2.70 -6.64
CA THR A 72 9.80 -1.90 -6.06
C THR A 72 10.48 -1.02 -7.10
N CYS A 73 10.79 -1.55 -8.29
CA CYS A 73 11.33 -0.75 -9.40
C CYS A 73 10.37 0.39 -9.79
N THR A 74 9.06 0.11 -9.79
CA THR A 74 8.02 1.11 -10.09
C THR A 74 7.99 2.23 -9.04
N THR A 75 8.06 1.91 -7.75
CA THR A 75 8.09 2.94 -6.70
C THR A 75 9.37 3.76 -6.75
N ILE A 76 10.51 3.16 -7.07
CA ILE A 76 11.77 3.88 -7.32
C ILE A 76 11.60 4.85 -8.49
N ALA A 77 11.03 4.40 -9.61
CA ALA A 77 10.80 5.24 -10.77
C ALA A 77 9.89 6.44 -10.45
N ILE A 78 8.81 6.23 -9.69
CA ILE A 78 7.93 7.31 -9.21
C ILE A 78 8.71 8.30 -8.33
N THR A 79 9.51 7.79 -7.38
CA THR A 79 10.31 8.60 -6.45
C THR A 79 11.33 9.48 -7.19
N VAL A 80 12.10 8.88 -8.10
CA VAL A 80 13.10 9.59 -8.91
C VAL A 80 12.43 10.61 -9.84
N THR A 81 11.30 10.26 -10.44
CA THR A 81 10.56 11.17 -11.32
C THR A 81 10.05 12.39 -10.56
N LEU A 82 9.48 12.19 -9.36
CA LEU A 82 9.07 13.29 -8.50
C LEU A 82 10.28 14.13 -8.07
N ALA A 83 11.42 13.50 -7.73
CA ALA A 83 12.64 14.20 -7.33
C ALA A 83 13.12 15.15 -8.43
N ARG A 84 13.27 14.61 -9.65
CA ARG A 84 13.69 15.37 -10.82
C ARG A 84 12.71 16.51 -11.13
N PHE A 85 11.41 16.25 -11.00
CA PHE A 85 10.39 17.27 -11.19
C PHE A 85 10.53 18.42 -10.18
N LEU A 86 10.64 18.11 -8.88
CA LEU A 86 10.75 19.12 -7.83
C LEU A 86 12.06 19.93 -7.93
N HIS A 87 13.15 19.27 -8.31
CA HIS A 87 14.42 19.91 -8.59
C HIS A 87 14.29 20.90 -9.76
N LYS A 88 13.74 20.46 -10.90
CA LYS A 88 13.49 21.33 -12.07
C LYS A 88 12.57 22.51 -11.73
N THR A 89 11.65 22.34 -10.79
CA THR A 89 10.74 23.41 -10.36
C THR A 89 11.30 24.32 -9.27
N ASN A 90 12.56 24.13 -8.83
CA ASN A 90 13.19 24.83 -7.69
C ASN A 90 12.29 24.80 -6.44
N THR A 91 11.60 23.69 -6.22
CA THR A 91 10.71 23.54 -5.06
C THR A 91 11.54 23.04 -3.87
N PRO A 92 11.43 23.66 -2.69
CA PRO A 92 12.27 23.31 -1.54
C PRO A 92 11.95 21.89 -1.05
N PHE A 93 12.93 20.99 -1.19
CA PHE A 93 12.84 19.59 -0.74
C PHE A 93 12.63 19.48 0.77
N LEU A 94 13.30 20.33 1.54
CA LEU A 94 13.25 20.34 3.01
C LEU A 94 11.96 20.94 3.60
N SER A 95 10.99 21.32 2.74
CA SER A 95 9.68 21.71 3.26
C SER A 95 8.98 20.48 3.88
N PRO A 96 8.39 20.58 5.08
CA PRO A 96 7.75 19.45 5.77
C PRO A 96 6.81 18.60 4.89
N PRO A 97 5.88 19.17 4.08
CA PRO A 97 4.99 18.36 3.25
C PRO A 97 5.69 17.65 2.09
N THR A 98 6.83 18.18 1.63
CA THR A 98 7.60 17.57 0.54
C THR A 98 8.48 16.45 1.08
N LEU A 99 9.09 16.67 2.25
CA LEU A 99 9.87 15.67 2.96
C LEU A 99 9.03 14.44 3.33
N LEU A 100 7.82 14.65 3.86
CA LEU A 100 6.91 13.54 4.22
C LEU A 100 6.52 12.68 3.00
N ILE A 101 6.25 13.29 1.84
CA ILE A 101 5.98 12.54 0.61
C ILE A 101 7.21 11.72 0.20
N PHE A 102 8.40 12.32 0.26
CA PHE A 102 9.65 11.66 -0.09
C PHE A 102 9.94 10.46 0.81
N LEU A 103 9.88 10.67 2.13
CA LEU A 103 10.05 9.61 3.11
C LEU A 103 8.99 8.53 2.94
N GLY A 104 7.74 8.91 2.63
CA GLY A 104 6.65 7.96 2.37
C GLY A 104 6.93 7.08 1.16
N LEU A 105 7.43 7.66 0.06
CA LEU A 105 7.81 6.93 -1.15
C LEU A 105 9.02 6.01 -0.93
N LEU A 106 10.01 6.46 -0.16
CA LEU A 106 11.16 5.63 0.23
C LEU A 106 10.74 4.48 1.12
N SER A 107 9.88 4.73 2.11
CA SER A 107 9.31 3.70 2.98
C SER A 107 8.48 2.68 2.20
N GLN A 108 7.68 3.12 1.21
CA GLN A 108 6.92 2.23 0.34
C GLN A 108 7.83 1.36 -0.55
N THR A 109 8.96 1.93 -1.01
CA THR A 109 9.99 1.17 -1.75
C THR A 109 10.59 0.09 -0.86
N ALA A 110 10.98 0.43 0.37
CA ALA A 110 11.51 -0.54 1.32
C ALA A 110 10.44 -1.58 1.74
N TYR A 111 9.16 -1.21 1.82
CA TYR A 111 8.07 -2.13 2.10
C TYR A 111 7.87 -3.17 0.98
N THR A 112 7.90 -2.75 -0.29
CA THR A 112 7.77 -3.68 -1.42
C THR A 112 9.01 -4.59 -1.55
N ALA A 113 10.21 -4.04 -1.35
CA ALA A 113 11.45 -4.82 -1.37
C ALA A 113 11.50 -5.86 -0.23
N SER A 114 11.19 -5.45 1.00
CA SER A 114 11.11 -6.36 2.14
C SER A 114 9.97 -7.37 2.00
N SER A 115 8.90 -7.04 1.27
CA SER A 115 7.86 -8.01 0.91
C SER A 115 8.39 -9.07 -0.04
N ALA A 116 9.14 -8.69 -1.09
CA ALA A 116 9.77 -9.65 -1.99
C ALA A 116 10.69 -10.60 -1.22
N TYR A 117 11.53 -10.05 -0.34
CA TYR A 117 12.40 -10.84 0.53
C TYR A 117 11.60 -11.76 1.47
N PHE A 118 10.49 -11.29 2.05
CA PHE A 118 9.63 -12.08 2.92
C PHE A 118 8.98 -13.27 2.19
N PHE A 119 8.50 -13.08 0.96
CA PHE A 119 7.92 -14.18 0.17
C PHE A 119 8.98 -15.18 -0.28
N ASP A 120 10.22 -14.73 -0.47
CA ASP A 120 11.35 -15.59 -0.78
C ASP A 120 11.89 -16.35 0.45
N ASN A 121 11.79 -15.74 1.63
CA ASN A 121 12.31 -16.28 2.89
C ASN A 121 11.24 -16.22 4.00
N PRO A 122 10.15 -17.00 3.89
CA PRO A 122 8.96 -16.86 4.76
C PRO A 122 9.21 -17.21 6.23
N PHE A 123 10.29 -17.92 6.55
CA PHE A 123 10.68 -18.30 7.91
C PHE A 123 11.66 -17.31 8.57
N SER A 124 12.19 -16.33 7.83
CA SER A 124 13.13 -15.33 8.34
C SER A 124 12.43 -14.36 9.31
N LYS A 125 12.76 -14.45 10.61
CA LYS A 125 12.29 -13.49 11.63
C LYS A 125 12.70 -12.04 11.30
N PRO A 126 13.96 -11.74 10.91
CA PRO A 126 14.35 -10.40 10.49
C PRO A 126 13.55 -9.91 9.28
N GLY A 127 13.31 -10.78 8.28
CA GLY A 127 12.50 -10.44 7.11
C GLY A 127 11.07 -10.03 7.47
N LYS A 128 10.43 -10.79 8.37
CA LYS A 128 9.10 -10.45 8.95
C LYS A 128 9.12 -9.09 9.64
N ALA A 129 10.10 -8.85 10.50
CA ALA A 129 10.22 -7.61 11.27
C ALA A 129 10.39 -6.38 10.36
N ILE A 130 11.30 -6.46 9.38
CA ILE A 130 11.55 -5.38 8.42
C ILE A 130 10.30 -5.09 7.59
N ASN A 131 9.57 -6.14 7.15
CA ASN A 131 8.33 -5.96 6.40
C ASN A 131 7.25 -5.23 7.21
N ILE A 132 7.05 -5.62 8.47
CA ILE A 132 6.08 -4.99 9.37
C ILE A 132 6.48 -3.56 9.69
N LEU A 133 7.77 -3.30 9.92
CA LEU A 133 8.29 -1.96 10.16
C LEU A 133 7.97 -1.01 9.01
N PHE A 134 8.38 -1.36 7.78
CA PHE A 134 8.16 -0.48 6.63
C PHE A 134 6.68 -0.37 6.22
N PHE A 135 5.87 -1.39 6.50
CA PHE A 135 4.43 -1.29 6.39
C PHE A 135 3.87 -0.20 7.32
N ALA A 136 4.20 -0.27 8.61
CA ALA A 136 3.75 0.69 9.62
C ALA A 136 4.26 2.10 9.29
N THR A 137 5.55 2.25 9.00
CA THR A 137 6.16 3.53 8.65
C THR A 137 5.51 4.17 7.42
N THR A 138 5.15 3.38 6.41
CA THR A 138 4.43 3.89 5.23
C THR A 138 3.07 4.48 5.60
N LEU A 139 2.28 3.76 6.42
CA LEU A 139 0.97 4.23 6.86
C LEU A 139 1.05 5.46 7.76
N VAL A 140 2.04 5.49 8.65
CA VAL A 140 2.32 6.65 9.52
C VAL A 140 2.65 7.88 8.67
N LEU A 141 3.61 7.75 7.74
CA LEU A 141 4.00 8.86 6.88
C LEU A 141 2.83 9.33 6.00
N TYR A 142 2.01 8.41 5.49
CA TYR A 142 0.77 8.76 4.78
C TYR A 142 -0.18 9.57 5.65
N ALA A 143 -0.49 9.12 6.87
CA ALA A 143 -1.40 9.81 7.79
C ALA A 143 -0.88 11.21 8.17
N TRP A 144 0.40 11.33 8.50
CA TRP A 144 1.04 12.62 8.79
C TRP A 144 1.05 13.54 7.57
N GLN A 145 1.24 12.99 6.37
CA GLN A 145 1.15 13.76 5.15
C GLN A 145 -0.26 14.30 4.92
N GLN A 146 -1.30 13.50 5.17
CA GLN A 146 -2.68 13.96 5.08
C GLN A 146 -2.97 15.05 6.12
N TRP A 147 -2.46 14.91 7.34
CA TRP A 147 -2.53 15.94 8.36
C TRP A 147 -1.85 17.25 7.94
N THR A 148 -0.60 17.21 7.46
CA THR A 148 0.10 18.46 7.06
C THR A 148 -0.62 19.21 5.94
N ARG A 149 -1.37 18.50 5.08
CA ARG A 149 -2.20 19.10 4.04
C ARG A 149 -3.48 19.68 4.62
N SER A 150 -4.13 18.98 5.54
CA SER A 150 -5.43 19.38 6.10
C SER A 150 -5.29 20.38 7.25
N HIS A 151 -4.13 20.49 7.88
CA HIS A 151 -3.89 21.30 9.07
C HIS A 151 -4.41 22.75 8.94
N GLN A 152 -4.05 23.42 7.85
CA GLN A 152 -4.48 24.80 7.59
C GLN A 152 -6.01 24.91 7.42
N VAL A 153 -6.60 23.90 6.79
CA VAL A 153 -8.06 23.80 6.62
C VAL A 153 -8.73 23.65 7.99
N PHE A 154 -8.21 22.75 8.82
CA PHE A 154 -8.75 22.51 10.16
C PHE A 154 -8.68 23.74 11.07
N HIS A 155 -7.62 24.54 10.95
CA HIS A 155 -7.53 25.82 11.67
C HIS A 155 -8.62 26.82 11.30
N LEU A 156 -9.17 26.73 10.08
CA LEU A 156 -10.20 27.64 9.58
C LEU A 156 -11.61 27.12 9.82
N THR A 157 -11.80 25.79 9.92
CA THR A 157 -13.13 25.17 10.02
C THR A 157 -13.48 24.65 11.41
N SER A 158 -12.50 24.45 12.29
CA SER A 158 -12.65 23.69 13.53
C SER A 158 -12.16 24.48 14.74
N THR A 159 -12.65 24.13 15.93
CA THR A 159 -12.21 24.78 17.17
C THR A 159 -10.80 24.32 17.57
N PRO A 160 -10.07 25.11 18.39
CA PRO A 160 -8.75 24.72 18.90
C PRO A 160 -8.76 23.39 19.67
N PHE A 161 -9.84 23.09 20.38
CA PHE A 161 -10.03 21.81 21.06
C PHE A 161 -10.04 20.63 20.07
N PHE A 162 -10.82 20.73 18.98
CA PHE A 162 -10.86 19.68 17.96
C PHE A 162 -9.52 19.47 17.27
N LEU A 163 -8.77 20.55 17.02
CA LEU A 163 -7.39 20.45 16.50
C LEU A 163 -6.47 19.67 17.44
N ALA A 164 -6.50 19.98 18.74
CA ALA A 164 -5.70 19.30 19.74
C ALA A 164 -6.08 17.81 19.83
N LEU A 165 -7.39 17.51 19.86
CA LEU A 165 -7.90 16.15 19.88
C LEU A 165 -7.42 15.35 18.65
N PHE A 166 -7.55 15.90 17.45
CA PHE A 166 -7.10 15.22 16.22
C PHE A 166 -5.61 14.97 16.20
N LYS A 167 -4.81 15.95 16.64
CA LYS A 167 -3.37 15.77 16.78
C LYS A 167 -3.04 14.64 17.76
N SER A 168 -3.75 14.56 18.89
CA SER A 168 -3.59 13.47 19.85
C SER A 168 -3.98 12.11 19.26
N ILE A 169 -5.07 12.02 18.49
CA ILE A 169 -5.46 10.79 17.78
C ILE A 169 -4.38 10.37 16.78
N LEU A 170 -3.79 11.31 16.04
CA LEU A 170 -2.73 11.02 15.07
C LEU A 170 -1.44 10.53 15.75
N ILE A 171 -1.08 11.08 16.91
CA ILE A 171 0.03 10.61 17.73
C ILE A 171 -0.26 9.20 18.26
N ALA A 172 -1.46 8.97 18.82
CA ALA A 172 -1.88 7.65 19.29
C ALA A 172 -1.85 6.61 18.16
N PHE A 173 -2.36 6.98 16.98
CA PHE A 173 -2.28 6.16 15.77
C PHE A 173 -0.84 5.81 15.42
N THR A 174 0.09 6.77 15.49
CA THR A 174 1.51 6.53 15.22
C THR A 174 2.08 5.47 16.15
N LEU A 175 1.75 5.53 17.44
CA LEU A 175 2.18 4.53 18.42
C LEU A 175 1.53 3.16 18.16
N LEU A 176 0.21 3.13 17.92
CA LEU A 176 -0.55 1.93 17.60
C LEU A 176 -0.03 1.21 16.35
N ALA A 177 0.41 1.96 15.34
CA ALA A 177 0.94 1.42 14.08
C ALA A 177 2.17 0.51 14.28
N TYR A 178 2.96 0.74 15.33
CA TYR A 178 4.16 -0.05 15.64
C TYR A 178 3.91 -1.19 16.65
N ILE A 179 2.70 -1.33 17.21
CA ILE A 179 2.37 -2.47 18.09
C ILE A 179 2.65 -3.83 17.41
N PRO A 180 2.30 -4.07 16.13
CA PRO A 180 2.63 -5.33 15.46
C PRO A 180 4.12 -5.69 15.48
N LEU A 181 5.01 -4.67 15.50
CA LEU A 181 6.45 -4.88 15.59
C LEU A 181 6.85 -5.28 17.02
N LEU A 182 6.25 -4.68 18.04
CA LEU A 182 6.51 -5.03 19.44
C LEU A 182 6.03 -6.46 19.76
N LEU A 183 4.93 -6.90 19.15
CA LEU A 183 4.41 -8.27 19.30
C LEU A 183 5.41 -9.35 18.85
N LEU A 184 6.34 -9.04 17.92
CA LEU A 184 7.39 -9.98 17.50
C LEU A 184 8.40 -10.29 18.61
N ALA A 185 8.54 -9.41 19.61
CA ALA A 185 9.45 -9.62 20.74
C ALA A 185 8.84 -10.50 21.83
N ILE A 186 7.52 -10.71 21.81
CA ILE A 186 6.80 -11.51 22.80
C ILE A 186 6.81 -12.98 22.34
N PRO A 187 7.16 -13.94 23.22
CA PRO A 187 7.15 -15.37 22.90
C PRO A 187 5.70 -15.90 22.88
N ILE A 188 4.93 -15.50 21.86
CA ILE A 188 3.57 -15.97 21.61
C ILE A 188 3.65 -17.27 20.78
N PRO A 189 2.83 -18.30 21.06
CA PRO A 189 2.69 -19.46 20.18
C PRO A 189 2.47 -19.04 18.73
N GLN A 190 3.10 -19.71 17.75
CA GLN A 190 3.11 -19.27 16.35
C GLN A 190 1.69 -19.09 15.76
N ASP A 191 0.76 -19.93 16.19
CA ASP A 191 -0.61 -19.96 15.67
C ASP A 191 -1.42 -18.75 16.18
N GLU A 192 -1.24 -18.37 17.44
CA GLU A 192 -1.83 -17.17 18.05
C GLU A 192 -1.14 -15.89 17.54
N PHE A 193 0.17 -15.94 17.31
CA PHE A 193 0.96 -14.83 16.81
C PHE A 193 0.41 -14.33 15.46
N LEU A 194 0.04 -15.24 14.56
CA LEU A 194 -0.51 -14.86 13.26
C LEU A 194 -1.82 -14.09 13.41
N VAL A 195 -2.79 -14.66 14.13
CA VAL A 195 -4.11 -14.05 14.29
C VAL A 195 -3.95 -12.68 14.94
N THR A 196 -3.11 -12.59 15.96
CA THR A 196 -2.81 -11.34 16.66
C THR A 196 -2.17 -10.31 15.73
N ASN A 197 -1.17 -10.70 14.93
CA ASN A 197 -0.47 -9.81 14.00
C ASN A 197 -1.36 -9.34 12.84
N VAL A 198 -2.13 -10.24 12.24
CA VAL A 198 -3.11 -9.90 11.18
C VAL A 198 -4.17 -8.95 11.73
N THR A 199 -4.71 -9.24 12.91
CA THR A 199 -5.73 -8.39 13.57
C THR A 199 -5.16 -7.02 13.91
N ALA A 200 -3.97 -6.95 14.51
CA ALA A 200 -3.33 -5.68 14.84
C ALA A 200 -3.08 -4.82 13.59
N ARG A 201 -2.58 -5.42 12.49
CA ARG A 201 -2.38 -4.70 11.23
C ARG A 201 -3.70 -4.29 10.57
N ALA A 202 -4.75 -5.09 10.67
CA ALA A 202 -6.08 -4.74 10.18
C ALA A 202 -6.68 -3.54 10.94
N LEU A 203 -6.52 -3.51 12.27
CA LEU A 203 -6.92 -2.36 13.09
C LEU A 203 -6.18 -1.09 12.69
N VAL A 204 -4.86 -1.16 12.45
CA VAL A 204 -4.08 -0.03 11.94
C VAL A 204 -4.64 0.47 10.61
N TYR A 205 -5.00 -0.44 9.68
CA TYR A 205 -5.66 -0.07 8.42
C TYR A 205 -7.00 0.63 8.63
N ILE A 206 -7.86 0.10 9.50
CA ILE A 206 -9.18 0.69 9.81
C ILE A 206 -9.01 2.10 10.37
N CYS A 207 -8.02 2.30 11.26
CA CYS A 207 -7.70 3.62 11.80
C CYS A 207 -7.27 4.60 10.70
N VAL A 208 -6.38 4.20 9.78
CA VAL A 208 -5.98 5.05 8.65
C VAL A 208 -7.18 5.40 7.77
N VAL A 209 -7.98 4.42 7.38
CA VAL A 209 -9.16 4.63 6.53
C VAL A 209 -10.13 5.61 7.18
N SER A 210 -10.36 5.46 8.48
CA SER A 210 -11.25 6.34 9.25
C SER A 210 -10.73 7.77 9.29
N LEU A 211 -9.42 7.95 9.53
CA LEU A 211 -8.76 9.26 9.49
C LEU A 211 -8.86 9.88 8.09
N ASP A 212 -8.65 9.09 7.05
CA ASP A 212 -8.63 9.55 5.66
C ASP A 212 -10.02 9.99 5.17
N MET A 213 -11.05 9.22 5.50
CA MET A 213 -12.45 9.62 5.26
C MET A 213 -12.80 10.93 5.97
N PHE A 214 -12.33 11.08 7.22
CA PHE A 214 -12.55 12.31 7.96
C PHE A 214 -11.82 13.50 7.33
N PHE A 215 -10.58 13.32 6.87
CA PHE A 215 -9.86 14.37 6.13
C PHE A 215 -10.57 14.74 4.84
N LEU A 216 -11.02 13.75 4.07
CA LEU A 216 -11.73 13.96 2.81
C LEU A 216 -12.99 14.82 3.00
N VAL A 217 -13.83 14.48 3.99
CA VAL A 217 -15.06 15.24 4.29
C VAL A 217 -14.74 16.69 4.65
N ASN A 218 -13.73 16.94 5.49
CA ASN A 218 -13.36 18.29 5.89
C ASN A 218 -12.74 19.10 4.75
N PHE A 219 -11.94 18.46 3.90
CA PHE A 219 -11.44 19.10 2.67
C PHE A 219 -12.58 19.52 1.76
N ILE A 220 -13.56 18.64 1.51
CA ILE A 220 -14.72 18.96 0.68
C ILE A 220 -15.48 20.17 1.27
N ARG A 221 -15.77 20.14 2.58
CA ARG A 221 -16.46 21.25 3.27
C ARG A 221 -15.71 22.57 3.16
N TYR A 222 -14.41 22.56 3.41
CA TYR A 222 -13.59 23.76 3.31
C TYR A 222 -13.58 24.33 1.91
N ILE A 223 -13.41 23.49 0.90
CA ILE A 223 -13.26 23.99 -0.45
C ILE A 223 -14.60 24.50 -0.99
N LEU A 224 -15.73 23.88 -0.62
CA LEU A 224 -17.05 24.42 -0.89
C LEU A 224 -17.22 25.82 -0.27
N ARG A 225 -16.87 25.99 1.02
CA ARG A 225 -16.92 27.29 1.71
C ARG A 225 -15.98 28.33 1.08
N ALA A 226 -14.74 27.95 0.79
CA ALA A 226 -13.76 28.84 0.16
C ALA A 226 -14.18 29.25 -1.25
N THR A 227 -14.85 28.37 -1.99
CA THR A 227 -15.38 28.69 -3.33
C THR A 227 -16.50 29.73 -3.22
N VAL A 228 -17.45 29.53 -2.31
CA VAL A 228 -18.54 30.51 -2.05
C VAL A 228 -17.97 31.88 -1.65
N SER A 229 -17.09 31.91 -0.65
CA SER A 229 -16.46 33.15 -0.18
C SER A 229 -15.60 33.85 -1.25
N THR A 230 -14.91 33.09 -2.11
CA THR A 230 -14.10 33.69 -3.18
C THR A 230 -14.98 34.28 -4.29
N ILE A 231 -16.13 33.66 -4.59
CA ILE A 231 -17.12 34.19 -5.54
C ILE A 231 -17.66 35.53 -5.03
N GLU A 232 -18.00 35.60 -3.74
CA GLU A 232 -18.53 36.80 -3.10
C GLU A 232 -17.54 37.98 -3.12
N VAL A 233 -16.25 37.72 -2.88
CA VAL A 233 -15.25 38.79 -2.68
C VAL A 233 -14.51 39.17 -3.97
N LYS A 234 -14.22 38.22 -4.86
CA LYS A 234 -13.30 38.43 -6.00
C LYS A 234 -13.97 38.31 -7.37
N GLY A 235 -15.27 38.06 -7.40
CA GLY A 235 -16.02 37.78 -8.61
C GLY A 235 -15.74 36.39 -9.19
N ILE A 236 -16.65 35.93 -10.04
CA ILE A 236 -16.68 34.57 -10.60
C ILE A 236 -15.41 34.24 -11.40
N GLU A 237 -14.86 35.21 -12.14
CA GLU A 237 -13.72 34.98 -13.04
C GLU A 237 -12.43 34.63 -12.31
N LYS A 238 -12.11 35.34 -11.22
CA LYS A 238 -10.89 35.10 -10.45
C LYS A 238 -10.99 33.80 -9.65
N CYS A 239 -12.20 33.45 -9.20
CA CYS A 239 -12.49 32.17 -8.57
C CYS A 239 -12.30 30.99 -9.56
N LYS A 240 -12.79 31.14 -10.81
CA LYS A 240 -12.57 30.16 -11.90
C LYS A 240 -11.09 29.92 -12.20
N GLN A 241 -10.27 30.96 -12.11
CA GLN A 241 -8.87 30.88 -12.53
C GLN A 241 -7.95 30.25 -11.46
N ASP A 242 -8.16 30.57 -10.17
CA ASP A 242 -7.23 30.18 -9.09
C ASP A 242 -7.79 29.12 -8.14
N THR A 243 -9.06 29.23 -7.75
CA THR A 243 -9.64 28.43 -6.65
C THR A 243 -10.24 27.11 -7.14
N ILE A 244 -10.98 27.12 -8.25
CA ILE A 244 -11.61 25.91 -8.80
C ILE A 244 -10.58 24.85 -9.25
N PRO A 245 -9.47 25.20 -9.95
CA PRO A 245 -8.48 24.19 -10.33
C PRO A 245 -7.77 23.58 -9.12
N LEU A 246 -7.52 24.37 -8.07
CA LEU A 246 -6.96 23.89 -6.81
C LEU A 246 -7.90 22.91 -6.10
N PHE A 247 -9.21 23.20 -6.11
CA PHE A 247 -10.23 22.29 -5.59
C PHE A 247 -10.20 20.96 -6.31
N GLN A 248 -10.29 20.99 -7.64
CA GLN A 248 -10.37 19.79 -8.46
C GLN A 248 -9.16 18.89 -8.23
N VAL A 249 -7.95 19.45 -8.22
CA VAL A 249 -6.73 18.67 -7.91
C VAL A 249 -6.78 18.12 -6.48
N THR A 250 -7.18 18.91 -5.49
CA THR A 250 -7.16 18.42 -4.11
C THR A 250 -8.20 17.32 -3.88
N ALA A 251 -9.42 17.50 -4.39
CA ALA A 251 -10.53 16.58 -4.22
C ALA A 251 -10.35 15.29 -5.03
N TRP A 252 -9.98 15.36 -6.32
CA TRP A 252 -9.84 14.17 -7.16
C TRP A 252 -8.72 13.25 -6.67
N TYR A 253 -7.53 13.81 -6.46
CA TYR A 253 -6.40 13.00 -6.00
C TYR A 253 -6.59 12.55 -4.54
N GLY A 254 -7.23 13.35 -3.70
CA GLY A 254 -7.62 12.93 -2.34
C GLY A 254 -8.58 11.74 -2.37
N PHE A 255 -9.65 11.82 -3.15
CA PHE A 255 -10.63 10.75 -3.31
C PHE A 255 -10.00 9.45 -3.85
N LEU A 256 -9.15 9.56 -4.88
CA LEU A 256 -8.46 8.40 -5.45
C LEU A 256 -7.50 7.75 -4.43
N ALA A 257 -6.77 8.55 -3.65
CA ALA A 257 -5.89 8.04 -2.62
C ALA A 257 -6.68 7.32 -1.51
N SER A 258 -7.75 7.94 -1.00
CA SER A 258 -8.60 7.33 0.03
C SER A 258 -9.29 6.06 -0.43
N THR A 259 -9.79 6.04 -1.67
CA THR A 259 -10.38 4.83 -2.26
C THR A 259 -9.32 3.73 -2.39
N GLY A 260 -8.11 4.07 -2.84
CA GLY A 260 -6.99 3.13 -2.94
C GLY A 260 -6.58 2.53 -1.58
N VAL A 261 -6.55 3.35 -0.52
CA VAL A 261 -6.27 2.88 0.84
C VAL A 261 -7.40 1.97 1.35
N PHE A 262 -8.66 2.35 1.12
CA PHE A 262 -9.82 1.53 1.49
C PHE A 262 -9.80 0.15 0.82
N VAL A 263 -9.61 0.11 -0.50
CA VAL A 263 -9.52 -1.15 -1.25
C VAL A 263 -8.33 -1.99 -0.75
N SER A 264 -7.18 -1.36 -0.50
CA SER A 264 -6.00 -2.05 0.03
C SER A 264 -6.25 -2.65 1.42
N ALA A 265 -7.02 -1.96 2.28
CA ALA A 265 -7.42 -2.46 3.59
C ALA A 265 -8.33 -3.69 3.49
N VAL A 266 -9.35 -3.64 2.62
CA VAL A 266 -10.26 -4.77 2.39
C VAL A 266 -9.49 -5.99 1.87
N LEU A 267 -8.58 -5.79 0.92
CA LEU A 267 -7.73 -6.86 0.38
C LEU A 267 -6.77 -7.42 1.42
N PHE A 268 -6.24 -6.59 2.33
CA PHE A 268 -5.41 -7.05 3.43
C PHE A 268 -6.18 -7.98 4.37
N VAL A 269 -7.39 -7.60 4.77
CA VAL A 269 -8.28 -8.44 5.60
C VAL A 269 -8.62 -9.74 4.87
N ALA A 270 -8.99 -9.67 3.59
CA ALA A 270 -9.28 -10.85 2.78
C ALA A 270 -8.07 -11.81 2.71
N THR A 271 -6.86 -11.27 2.51
CA THR A 271 -5.60 -12.05 2.53
C THR A 271 -5.41 -12.77 3.87
N GLY A 272 -5.65 -12.07 4.98
CA GLY A 272 -5.59 -12.63 6.33
C GLY A 272 -6.58 -13.78 6.54
N VAL A 273 -7.82 -13.61 6.09
CA VAL A 273 -8.85 -14.67 6.17
C VAL A 273 -8.46 -15.89 5.35
N VAL A 274 -7.93 -15.71 4.13
CA VAL A 274 -7.46 -16.82 3.29
C VAL A 274 -6.28 -17.55 3.93
N ALA A 275 -5.35 -16.80 4.53
CA ALA A 275 -4.19 -17.32 5.24
C ALA A 275 -4.58 -18.14 6.48
N VAL A 276 -5.53 -17.66 7.28
CA VAL A 276 -5.99 -18.37 8.49
C VAL A 276 -6.85 -19.60 8.14
N LYS A 277 -7.65 -19.54 7.07
CA LYS A 277 -8.52 -20.65 6.66
C LYS A 277 -7.83 -21.70 5.77
N GLY A 278 -6.56 -21.52 5.40
CA GLY A 278 -5.79 -22.49 4.60
C GLY A 278 -6.36 -22.80 3.21
N LYS A 279 -7.20 -21.93 2.64
CA LYS A 279 -8.07 -22.29 1.51
C LYS A 279 -7.36 -22.46 0.16
N SER A 280 -6.43 -21.57 -0.17
CA SER A 280 -5.78 -21.55 -1.48
C SER A 280 -4.52 -20.70 -1.49
N LEU A 281 -3.38 -21.32 -1.81
CA LEU A 281 -2.09 -20.65 -1.98
C LEU A 281 -2.16 -19.55 -3.04
N VAL A 282 -2.78 -19.84 -4.18
CA VAL A 282 -2.91 -18.89 -5.30
C VAL A 282 -3.73 -17.67 -4.88
N ALA A 283 -4.85 -17.87 -4.20
CA ALA A 283 -5.67 -16.75 -3.72
C ALA A 283 -4.91 -15.86 -2.72
N TYR A 284 -4.14 -16.46 -1.80
CA TYR A 284 -3.32 -15.72 -0.85
C TYR A 284 -2.27 -14.85 -1.53
N VAL A 285 -1.55 -15.41 -2.50
CA VAL A 285 -0.52 -14.70 -3.28
C VAL A 285 -1.14 -13.58 -4.10
N VAL A 286 -2.21 -13.87 -4.86
CA VAL A 286 -2.87 -12.87 -5.71
C VAL A 286 -3.40 -11.71 -4.88
N LEU A 287 -4.14 -11.98 -3.80
CA LEU A 287 -4.66 -10.92 -2.92
C LEU A 287 -3.53 -10.11 -2.29
N SER A 288 -2.43 -10.76 -1.88
CA SER A 288 -1.24 -10.10 -1.34
C SER A 288 -0.57 -9.17 -2.36
N CYS A 289 -0.53 -9.56 -3.64
CA CYS A 289 0.05 -8.78 -4.73
C CYS A 289 -0.84 -7.59 -5.10
N VAL A 290 -2.15 -7.81 -5.23
CA VAL A 290 -3.11 -6.75 -5.55
C VAL A 290 -3.16 -5.71 -4.42
N GLN A 291 -3.12 -6.14 -3.15
CA GLN A 291 -3.06 -5.24 -1.99
C GLN A 291 -1.83 -4.32 -2.04
N LYS A 292 -0.64 -4.85 -2.35
CA LYS A 292 0.59 -4.04 -2.45
C LYS A 292 0.55 -3.10 -3.65
N THR A 293 -0.05 -3.54 -4.76
CA THR A 293 -0.28 -2.69 -5.94
C THR A 293 -1.18 -1.52 -5.60
N GLY A 294 -2.25 -1.75 -4.83
CA GLY A 294 -3.12 -0.69 -4.31
C GLY A 294 -2.34 0.35 -3.51
N MET A 295 -1.44 -0.08 -2.63
CA MET A 295 -0.58 0.83 -1.87
C MET A 295 0.39 1.63 -2.76
N VAL A 296 1.00 1.00 -3.78
CA VAL A 296 1.85 1.70 -4.76
C VAL A 296 1.04 2.73 -5.55
N PHE A 297 -0.18 2.37 -5.95
CA PHE A 297 -1.11 3.27 -6.62
C PHE A 297 -1.41 4.50 -5.76
N VAL A 298 -1.72 4.33 -4.47
CA VAL A 298 -1.95 5.45 -3.53
C VAL A 298 -0.74 6.39 -3.49
N SER A 299 0.48 5.84 -3.36
CA SER A 299 1.70 6.65 -3.36
C SER A 299 1.90 7.41 -4.68
N GLY A 300 1.59 6.78 -5.82
CA GLY A 300 1.61 7.41 -7.14
C GLY A 300 0.62 8.56 -7.26
N VAL A 301 -0.63 8.37 -6.82
CA VAL A 301 -1.68 9.41 -6.78
C VAL A 301 -1.22 10.60 -5.93
N VAL A 302 -0.65 10.33 -4.77
CA VAL A 302 -0.12 11.37 -3.86
C VAL A 302 1.02 12.16 -4.50
N ALA A 303 1.96 11.48 -5.16
CA ALA A 303 3.07 12.11 -5.88
C ALA A 303 2.56 13.00 -7.04
N LEU A 304 1.59 12.49 -7.82
CA LEU A 304 0.96 13.24 -8.90
C LEU A 304 0.22 14.48 -8.39
N GLN A 305 -0.51 14.36 -7.28
CA GLN A 305 -1.16 15.50 -6.65
C GLN A 305 -0.16 16.59 -6.28
N LYS A 306 0.99 16.22 -5.71
CA LYS A 306 2.04 17.18 -5.37
C LYS A 306 2.59 17.87 -6.62
N ALA A 307 2.86 17.11 -7.68
CA ALA A 307 3.32 17.67 -8.95
C ALA A 307 2.29 18.64 -9.56
N ALA A 308 1.00 18.28 -9.55
CA ALA A 308 -0.09 19.11 -10.04
C ALA A 308 -0.22 20.43 -9.24
N LEU A 309 -0.15 20.36 -7.91
CA LEU A 309 -0.18 21.55 -7.04
C LEU A 309 0.99 22.50 -7.31
N VAL A 310 2.19 21.96 -7.52
CA VAL A 310 3.37 22.77 -7.87
C VAL A 310 3.20 23.45 -9.23
N LYS A 311 2.68 22.74 -10.24
CA LYS A 311 2.38 23.32 -11.57
C LYS A 311 1.37 24.46 -11.47
N LEU A 312 0.27 24.27 -10.73
CA LEU A 312 -0.74 25.31 -10.52
C LEU A 312 -0.17 26.55 -9.86
N ARG A 313 0.64 26.36 -8.80
CA ARG A 313 1.27 27.49 -8.09
C ARG A 313 2.21 28.30 -9.00
N ARG A 314 2.95 27.64 -9.88
CA ARG A 314 3.81 28.31 -10.87
C ARG A 314 3.00 29.13 -11.88
N LYS A 315 1.96 28.55 -12.48
CA LYS A 315 1.06 29.27 -13.40
C LYS A 315 0.47 30.53 -12.77
N GLY A 316 0.02 30.44 -11.51
CA GLY A 316 -0.48 31.60 -10.78
C GLY A 316 0.57 32.68 -10.52
N LEU A 317 1.84 32.31 -10.30
CA LEU A 317 2.95 33.27 -10.16
C LEU A 317 3.31 33.94 -11.48
N GLU A 318 3.34 33.19 -12.58
CA GLU A 318 3.60 33.70 -13.93
C GLU A 318 2.51 34.69 -14.37
N ALA A 319 1.23 34.34 -14.15
CA ALA A 319 0.10 35.23 -14.43
C ALA A 319 0.15 36.54 -13.61
N LYS A 320 0.65 36.49 -12.37
CA LYS A 320 0.87 37.70 -11.55
C LYS A 320 2.03 38.56 -12.03
N ARG A 321 3.07 37.96 -12.61
CA ARG A 321 4.21 38.70 -13.19
C ARG A 321 3.83 39.41 -14.48
N MET A 322 3.00 38.80 -15.33
CA MET A 322 2.54 39.43 -16.58
C MET A 322 1.52 40.57 -16.38
N ARG A 323 0.99 40.74 -15.16
CA ARG A 323 0.05 41.82 -14.80
C ARG A 323 0.74 43.00 -14.08
N LYS A 324 2.05 42.91 -13.84
CA LYS A 324 2.87 44.00 -13.30
C LYS A 324 3.68 44.60 -14.42
#